data_AF-W6MDM9-F1
#
_entry.id   AF-W6MDM9-F1
#
_cell.length_a   1.000
_cell.length_b   1.000
_cell.length_c   1.000
_cell.angle_alpha   90.00
_cell.angle_beta   90.00
_cell.angle_gamma   90.00
#
_symmetry.space_group_name_H-M   'P 1'
#
loop_
_entity.id
_entity.type
_entity.pdbx_description
1 polymer ?
#
loop_
_entity_poly.entity_id
_entity_poly.type
_entity_poly.pdbx_seq_one_letter_code
_entity_poly.pdbx_strand_id
1 'polypeptide(L)'
;MTFLLSRRFRQAFFSPRLFLIGSLVLVTPWATAQDLTQRQAIAAIIQELDYLIEHGERLAHRHAGDRAPIRFNYGAFLAQLRTTRERASAYLNETHQTVLTSPPAPVTDSLTVRR
;
A
#
# COMPACT_ATOMS: atom_id res chain seq x y z
N MET A 1 45.13 33.25 -31.27
CA MET A 1 44.42 34.45 -31.74
C MET A 1 43.19 34.03 -32.53
N THR A 2 42.03 34.32 -31.95
CA THR A 2 40.76 34.79 -32.55
C THR A 2 40.49 34.58 -34.05
N PHE A 3 39.35 33.97 -34.38
CA PHE A 3 38.34 34.41 -35.37
C PHE A 3 37.00 33.72 -35.00
N LEU A 4 36.02 34.38 -34.38
CA LEU A 4 34.99 35.29 -34.91
C LEU A 4 34.07 34.72 -36.01
N LEU A 5 32.77 34.63 -35.64
CA LEU A 5 31.59 35.04 -36.40
C LEU A 5 31.01 34.07 -37.45
N SER A 6 29.78 33.60 -37.25
CA SER A 6 28.59 34.14 -37.96
C SER A 6 27.39 33.17 -38.05
N ARG A 7 26.21 33.82 -38.12
CA ARG A 7 24.86 33.39 -38.58
C ARG A 7 23.89 33.05 -37.44
N ARG A 8 23.10 34.02 -36.93
CA ARG A 8 21.91 34.72 -37.49
C ARG A 8 20.69 33.81 -37.68
N PHE A 9 19.60 34.27 -37.05
CA PHE A 9 18.18 34.04 -37.36
C PHE A 9 17.64 32.63 -37.00
N ARG A 10 16.49 32.48 -36.36
CA ARG A 10 15.24 33.23 -36.52
C ARG A 10 14.32 32.97 -35.32
N GLN A 11 13.66 34.03 -34.86
CA GLN A 11 12.59 33.98 -33.88
C GLN A 11 11.40 33.15 -34.42
N ALA A 12 10.79 32.34 -33.55
CA ALA A 12 9.40 31.97 -33.68
C ALA A 12 8.74 32.23 -32.32
N PHE A 13 7.87 33.25 -32.32
CA PHE A 13 6.97 33.61 -31.24
C PHE A 13 6.18 32.37 -30.78
N PHE A 14 6.47 31.86 -29.58
CA PHE A 14 5.59 30.91 -28.91
C PHE A 14 4.73 31.68 -27.91
N SER A 15 3.48 31.93 -28.31
CA SER A 15 2.45 32.58 -27.50
C SER A 15 1.98 31.61 -26.40
N PRO A 16 1.98 31.98 -25.11
CA PRO A 16 1.44 31.12 -24.06
C PRO A 16 -0.05 31.41 -23.92
N ARG A 17 -0.89 30.75 -24.73
CA ARG A 17 -2.32 30.65 -24.42
C ARG A 17 -2.52 29.49 -23.44
N LEU A 18 -2.60 29.88 -22.17
CA LEU A 18 -3.15 29.09 -21.07
C LEU A 18 -4.46 28.42 -21.50
N PHE A 19 -4.40 27.13 -21.79
CA PHE A 19 -5.58 26.28 -21.81
C PHE A 19 -5.73 25.64 -20.44
N LEU A 20 -6.82 26.02 -19.75
CA LEU A 20 -7.40 25.32 -18.62
C LEU A 20 -7.73 23.89 -19.04
N ILE A 21 -6.80 22.96 -18.81
CA ILE A 21 -7.04 21.53 -18.92
C ILE A 21 -7.59 21.09 -17.57
N GLY A 22 -8.90 20.79 -17.54
CA GLY A 22 -9.53 20.11 -16.42
C GLY A 22 -8.71 18.86 -16.09
N SER A 23 -8.26 18.77 -14.84
CA SER A 23 -7.42 17.68 -14.35
C SER A 23 -8.20 16.37 -14.40
N LEU A 24 -8.07 15.64 -15.51
CA LEU A 24 -8.40 14.23 -15.59
C LEU A 24 -7.35 13.50 -14.73
N VAL A 25 -7.72 13.13 -13.50
CA VAL A 25 -6.87 12.26 -12.68
C VAL A 25 -6.85 10.89 -13.36
N LEU A 26 -5.82 10.65 -14.17
CA LEU A 26 -5.47 9.32 -14.64
C LEU A 26 -5.13 8.50 -13.40
N VAL A 27 -6.06 7.65 -12.96
CA VAL A 27 -5.79 6.61 -11.96
C VAL A 27 -4.63 5.78 -12.50
N THR A 28 -3.49 5.85 -11.83
CA THR A 28 -2.27 5.21 -12.28
C THR A 28 -2.34 3.71 -12.03
N PRO A 29 -2.30 2.86 -13.07
CA PRO A 29 -2.44 1.40 -12.92
C PRO A 29 -1.32 0.78 -12.05
N TRP A 30 -0.15 1.40 -11.98
CA TRP A 30 0.97 0.94 -11.17
C TRP A 30 0.72 1.05 -9.65
N ALA A 31 -0.04 2.04 -9.19
CA ALA A 31 -0.37 2.19 -7.78
C ALA A 31 -1.27 1.03 -7.30
N THR A 32 -2.21 0.58 -8.16
CA THR A 32 -3.07 -0.57 -7.86
C THR A 32 -2.33 -1.90 -7.88
N ALA A 33 -1.35 -2.07 -8.78
CA ALA A 33 -0.53 -3.28 -8.85
C ALA A 33 0.41 -3.40 -7.64
N GLN A 34 0.98 -2.28 -7.17
CA GLN A 34 1.81 -2.24 -5.95
C GLN A 34 1.00 -2.62 -4.71
N ASP A 35 -0.22 -2.10 -4.58
CA ASP A 35 -1.13 -2.42 -3.46
C ASP A 35 -1.52 -3.92 -3.46
N LEU A 36 -1.89 -4.48 -4.62
CA LEU A 36 -2.18 -5.93 -4.73
C LEU A 36 -0.97 -6.80 -4.35
N THR A 37 0.23 -6.44 -4.81
CA THR A 37 1.47 -7.15 -4.48
C THR A 37 1.77 -7.10 -2.99
N GLN A 38 1.59 -5.92 -2.37
CA GLN A 38 1.78 -5.74 -0.94
C GLN A 38 0.79 -6.58 -0.12
N ARG A 39 -0.50 -6.58 -0.48
CA ARG A 39 -1.51 -7.40 0.19
C ARG A 39 -1.21 -8.90 0.11
N GLN A 40 -0.76 -9.37 -1.05
CA GLN A 40 -0.33 -10.76 -1.23
C GLN A 40 0.88 -11.10 -0.35
N ALA A 41 1.87 -10.20 -0.27
CA ALA A 41 3.01 -10.38 0.61
C ALA A 41 2.60 -10.47 2.09
N ILE A 42 1.67 -9.62 2.54
CA ILE A 42 1.16 -9.65 3.91
C ILE A 42 0.39 -10.95 4.18
N ALA A 43 -0.45 -11.40 3.25
CA ALA A 43 -1.15 -12.68 3.37
C ALA A 43 -0.19 -13.87 3.48
N ALA A 44 0.90 -13.87 2.70
CA ALA A 44 1.96 -14.88 2.79
C ALA A 44 2.65 -14.87 4.17
N ILE A 45 2.92 -13.68 4.73
CA ILE A 45 3.47 -13.55 6.10
C ILE A 45 2.51 -14.11 7.14
N ILE A 46 1.20 -13.85 7.03
CA ILE A 46 0.20 -14.41 7.96
C ILE A 46 0.21 -15.95 7.90
N GLN A 47 0.28 -16.52 6.71
CA GLN A 47 0.36 -17.97 6.53
C GLN A 47 1.64 -18.57 7.15
N GLU A 48 2.78 -17.91 6.98
CA GLU A 48 4.04 -18.33 7.61
C GLU A 48 3.96 -18.23 9.14
N LEU A 49 3.34 -17.18 9.69
CA LEU A 49 3.14 -17.04 11.12
C LEU A 49 2.24 -18.17 11.68
N ASP A 50 1.21 -18.56 10.95
CA ASP A 50 0.36 -19.71 11.33
C ASP A 50 1.17 -21.02 11.38
N TYR A 51 2.03 -21.25 10.39
CA TYR A 51 2.96 -22.38 10.39
C TYR A 51 3.93 -22.35 11.58
N LEU A 52 4.53 -21.19 11.88
CA LEU A 52 5.47 -21.03 12.99
C LEU A 52 4.80 -21.22 14.36
N ILE A 53 3.55 -20.78 14.53
CA ILE A 53 2.76 -21.03 15.74
C ILE A 53 2.57 -22.53 15.93
N GLU A 54 2.09 -23.23 14.90
CA GLU A 54 1.85 -24.66 14.95
C GLU A 54 3.15 -25.45 15.21
N HIS A 55 4.24 -25.07 14.56
CA HIS A 55 5.55 -25.66 14.79
C HIS A 55 6.07 -25.38 16.20
N GLY A 56 5.92 -24.15 16.69
CA GLY A 56 6.29 -23.74 18.04
C GLY A 56 5.52 -24.50 19.11
N GLU A 57 4.22 -24.74 18.92
CA GLU A 57 3.38 -25.53 19.82
C GLU A 57 3.86 -27.00 19.89
N ARG A 58 4.20 -27.60 18.74
CA ARG A 58 4.79 -28.95 18.71
C ARG A 58 6.11 -29.02 19.46
N LEU A 59 7.00 -28.02 19.28
CA LEU A 59 8.26 -27.97 20.02
C LEU A 59 8.03 -27.81 21.52
N ALA A 60 7.13 -26.90 21.91
CA ALA A 60 6.76 -26.69 23.31
C ALA A 60 6.27 -27.99 23.96
N HIS A 61 5.45 -28.76 23.25
CA HIS A 61 4.97 -30.06 23.70
C HIS A 61 6.11 -31.08 23.84
N ARG A 62 6.98 -31.21 22.83
CA ARG A 62 8.14 -32.12 22.86
C ARG A 62 9.09 -31.83 24.02
N HIS A 63 9.26 -30.56 24.38
CA HIS A 63 10.16 -30.11 25.44
C HIS A 63 9.45 -29.78 26.77
N ALA A 64 8.18 -30.17 26.92
CA ALA A 64 7.40 -29.87 28.13
C ALA A 64 8.03 -30.48 29.40
N GLY A 65 8.60 -31.68 29.27
CA GLY A 65 9.27 -32.41 30.35
C GLY A 65 10.78 -32.17 30.47
N ASP A 66 11.34 -31.23 29.70
CA ASP A 66 12.79 -30.96 29.72
C ASP A 66 13.22 -30.42 31.09
N ARG A 67 14.26 -31.04 31.67
CA ARG A 67 14.87 -30.70 32.97
C ARG A 67 16.19 -29.95 32.83
N ALA A 68 16.50 -29.43 31.64
CA ALA A 68 17.65 -28.58 31.43
C ALA A 68 17.64 -27.37 32.40
N PRO A 69 18.81 -26.96 32.92
CA PRO A 69 18.93 -25.84 33.85
C PRO A 69 18.52 -24.50 33.23
N ILE A 70 18.61 -24.38 31.91
CA ILE A 70 18.12 -23.23 31.14
C ILE A 70 17.14 -23.77 30.10
N ARG A 71 15.94 -23.19 30.05
CA ARG A 71 14.86 -23.61 29.15
C ARG A 71 14.45 -22.47 28.24
N PHE A 72 14.12 -22.80 27.01
CA PHE A 72 13.51 -21.85 26.09
C PHE A 72 12.10 -21.49 26.56
N ASN A 73 11.75 -20.19 26.53
CA ASN A 73 10.44 -19.72 26.91
C ASN A 73 9.46 -19.80 25.72
N TYR A 74 8.92 -21.00 25.49
CA TYR A 74 7.93 -21.23 24.44
C TYR A 74 6.65 -20.40 24.62
N GLY A 75 6.25 -20.11 25.86
CA GLY A 75 5.06 -19.31 26.14
C GLY A 75 5.20 -17.88 25.63
N ALA A 76 6.31 -17.21 25.95
CA ALA A 76 6.58 -15.86 25.46
C ALA A 76 6.74 -15.82 23.93
N PHE A 77 7.44 -16.80 23.36
CA PHE A 77 7.61 -16.92 21.92
C PHE A 77 6.27 -17.05 21.19
N LEU A 78 5.40 -17.97 21.64
CA LEU A 78 4.07 -18.17 21.04
C LEU A 78 3.17 -16.95 21.21
N ALA A 79 3.23 -16.26 22.35
CA ALA A 79 2.48 -15.02 22.57
C ALA A 79 2.90 -13.93 21.58
N GLN A 80 4.21 -13.78 21.31
CA GLN A 80 4.71 -12.82 20.34
C GLN A 80 4.29 -13.17 18.90
N LEU A 81 4.33 -14.44 18.51
CA LEU A 81 3.87 -14.87 17.19
C LEU A 81 2.38 -14.58 17.00
N ARG A 82 1.54 -14.95 17.98
CA ARG A 82 0.09 -14.69 17.94
C ARG A 82 -0.22 -13.20 17.85
N THR A 83 0.45 -12.38 18.68
CA THR A 83 0.30 -10.91 18.64
C THR A 83 0.67 -10.35 17.27
N THR A 84 1.78 -10.83 16.69
CA THR A 84 2.24 -10.38 15.37
C THR A 84 1.22 -10.76 14.28
N ARG A 85 0.71 -11.99 14.33
CA ARG A 85 -0.29 -12.51 13.40
C ARG A 85 -1.61 -11.75 13.46
N GLU A 86 -2.09 -11.43 14.66
CA GLU A 86 -3.26 -10.58 14.87
C GLU A 86 -3.07 -9.18 14.27
N ARG A 87 -1.93 -8.54 14.53
CA ARG A 87 -1.63 -7.21 13.99
C ARG A 87 -1.50 -7.18 12.47
N ALA A 88 -0.86 -8.19 11.89
CA ALA A 88 -0.75 -8.31 10.43
C ALA A 88 -2.13 -8.50 9.78
N SER A 89 -3.01 -9.29 10.41
CA SER A 89 -4.39 -9.48 9.95
C SER A 89 -5.21 -8.19 10.05
N ALA A 90 -5.07 -7.45 11.15
CA ALA A 90 -5.73 -6.16 11.34
C ALA A 90 -5.30 -5.15 10.26
N TYR A 91 -4.00 -5.04 9.99
CA TYR A 91 -3.47 -4.15 8.96
C TYR A 91 -4.00 -4.48 7.55
N LEU A 92 -4.08 -5.77 7.20
CA LEU A 92 -4.66 -6.20 5.93
C LEU A 92 -6.13 -5.79 5.81
N ASN A 93 -6.91 -5.92 6.89
CA ASN A 93 -8.33 -5.55 6.93
C ASN A 93 -8.57 -4.04 6.94
N GLU A 94 -7.73 -3.26 7.62
CA GLU A 94 -7.78 -1.78 7.61
C GLU A 94 -7.56 -1.24 6.19
N THR A 95 -6.65 -1.86 5.42
CA THR A 95 -6.42 -1.51 4.02
C THR A 95 -7.67 -1.71 3.15
N HIS A 96 -8.56 -2.65 3.52
CA HIS A 96 -9.84 -2.87 2.83
C HIS A 96 -10.88 -1.76 3.13
N GLN A 97 -10.75 -1.05 4.26
CA GLN A 97 -11.68 0.00 4.69
C GLN A 97 -11.27 1.41 4.21
N THR A 98 -10.35 1.53 3.26
CA THR A 98 -10.00 2.84 2.68
C THR A 98 -11.27 3.52 2.16
N VAL A 99 -11.71 4.52 2.92
CA VAL A 99 -12.93 5.29 2.74
C VAL A 99 -12.96 5.85 1.33
N LEU A 100 -14.05 5.65 0.58
CA LEU A 100 -14.35 6.42 -0.62
C LEU A 100 -14.41 7.90 -0.22
N THR A 101 -13.29 8.61 -0.32
CA THR A 101 -13.19 10.03 0.08
C THR A 101 -13.84 10.96 -0.94
N SER A 102 -14.23 10.43 -2.11
CA SER A 102 -14.96 11.19 -3.11
C SER A 102 -16.44 11.19 -2.76
N PRO A 103 -17.03 12.35 -2.41
CA PRO A 103 -18.48 12.45 -2.30
C PRO A 103 -19.10 12.04 -3.65
N PRO A 104 -20.27 11.36 -3.63
CA PRO A 104 -20.96 10.99 -4.86
C PRO A 104 -21.16 12.23 -5.74
N ALA A 105 -20.95 12.09 -7.04
CA ALA A 105 -21.06 13.20 -7.99
C ALA A 105 -22.43 13.91 -7.80
N PRO A 106 -22.47 15.25 -7.76
CA PRO A 106 -23.72 15.97 -7.61
C PRO A 106 -24.64 15.62 -8.77
N VAL A 107 -25.86 15.18 -8.46
CA VAL A 107 -26.90 14.95 -9.45
C VAL A 107 -27.29 16.33 -10.00
N THR A 108 -26.89 16.64 -11.23
CA THR A 108 -27.33 17.86 -11.93
C THR A 108 -28.74 17.64 -12.47
N ASP A 109 -29.72 17.61 -11.57
CA ASP A 109 -31.12 17.70 -11.99
C ASP A 109 -31.49 19.18 -12.10
N SER A 110 -31.77 19.64 -13.33
CA SER A 110 -32.09 21.03 -13.60
C SER A 110 -33.50 21.33 -13.09
N LEU A 111 -33.61 21.93 -11.90
CA LEU A 111 -34.86 22.45 -11.32
C LEU A 111 -35.38 23.71 -12.04
N THR A 112 -35.31 23.76 -13.38
CA THR A 112 -35.94 24.80 -14.19
C THR A 112 -37.21 24.27 -14.84
N VAL A 113 -38.24 24.05 -14.02
CA VAL A 113 -39.63 24.11 -14.51
C VAL A 113 -40.18 25.47 -14.06
N ARG A 114 -40.14 26.43 -14.98
CA ARG A 114 -40.82 27.71 -14.85
C ARG A 114 -42.26 27.51 -15.36
N ARG A 115 -43.25 27.67 -14.49
CA ARG A 115 -44.66 27.84 -14.87
C ARG A 115 -45.16 29.17 -14.34
#